data_AF-A0A2Z3GTY8-F1
#
_entry.id   AF-A0A2Z3GTY8-F1
#
_cell.length_a   1.000
_cell.length_b   1.000
_cell.length_c   1.000
_cell.angle_alpha   90.00
_cell.angle_beta   90.00
_cell.angle_gamma   90.00
#
_symmetry.space_group_name_H-M   'P 1'
#
loop_
_entity.id
_entity.type
_entity.pdbx_description
1 polymer ?
#
loop_
_entity_poly.entity_id
_entity_poly.type
_entity_poly.pdbx_seq_one_letter_code
_entity_poly.pdbx_strand_id
1 'polypeptide(L)'
;MAHAPAAAGPAAGACAPGAARPAQRRRRVRAAAAVWGVKRAGRAAVSCGALRLFALPVPVSTAPFPASSAAPVAPAALLRLRDDSFDPNHRAAYNLYLAVGAGRLRMAAVEVARQSFVLLEDYALPPGGLPTLAAAHDCLGRAGWHAVRLATTGRAFTLLPGALFRPGDEAAALRLHHTLGPAEAAYARPHPGLDLVNVFAADAGLAGWLAATHGPSGQLLHHTSGLLAGLAHQRDAGAPRQLYLCLGAQELTLVVLGPQQLQYCNVFPFTTAEDVLYYTVLVMQELGLNPDQDELTVWGELTHDSALFTLLRNYVRNVRFGPRPYDLLYSYRLNEVFEHHYFDLFSLHFI
;
A
#
# COMPACT_ATOMS: atom_id res chain seq x y z
N MET A 1 42.20 59.88 1.64
CA MET A 1 42.15 59.82 3.12
C MET A 1 41.37 61.02 3.62
N ALA A 2 40.34 60.76 4.43
CA ALA A 2 39.58 61.68 5.30
C ALA A 2 39.16 63.06 4.75
N HIS A 3 37.84 63.31 4.68
CA HIS A 3 37.16 64.29 5.54
C HIS A 3 35.68 64.45 5.13
N ALA A 4 34.79 64.24 6.08
CA ALA A 4 33.51 64.97 6.17
C ALA A 4 33.79 66.32 6.89
N PRO A 5 32.91 67.34 6.83
CA PRO A 5 31.70 67.31 7.67
C PRO A 5 30.42 68.09 7.20
N ALA A 6 29.30 67.68 7.81
CA ALA A 6 28.18 68.46 8.39
C ALA A 6 27.38 69.53 7.61
N ALA A 7 26.03 69.38 7.59
CA ALA A 7 25.08 70.45 7.91
C ALA A 7 23.65 69.92 8.24
N ALA A 8 23.16 70.34 9.42
CA ALA A 8 21.80 70.76 9.83
C ALA A 8 20.52 70.01 9.40
N GLY A 9 19.68 69.63 10.39
CA GLY A 9 18.21 69.65 10.28
C GLY A 9 17.63 70.88 11.02
N PRO A 10 16.33 70.94 11.37
CA PRO A 10 15.15 70.20 10.91
C PRO A 10 13.97 71.14 10.49
N ALA A 11 12.91 70.62 9.87
CA ALA A 11 11.59 71.29 9.87
C ALA A 11 10.45 70.28 9.69
N ALA A 12 9.52 70.33 10.63
CA ALA A 12 8.28 69.57 10.66
C ALA A 12 7.24 70.12 9.66
N GLY A 13 6.43 69.25 9.09
CA GLY A 13 5.27 69.61 8.27
C GLY A 13 4.36 68.40 8.07
N ALA A 14 3.22 68.43 8.76
CA ALA A 14 2.21 67.37 8.79
C ALA A 14 1.19 67.49 7.64
N CYS A 15 0.76 66.33 7.11
CA CYS A 15 -0.49 66.00 6.39
C CYS A 15 -0.26 64.58 5.81
N ALA A 16 -1.06 63.53 5.99
CA ALA A 16 -2.51 63.36 5.80
C ALA A 16 -2.93 61.94 6.35
N PRO A 17 -4.20 61.50 6.24
CA PRO A 17 -4.87 60.56 7.17
C PRO A 17 -4.89 59.09 6.72
N GLY A 18 -5.32 58.19 7.63
CA GLY A 18 -5.91 56.89 7.26
C GLY A 18 -5.33 55.69 8.00
N ALA A 19 -5.87 55.38 9.18
CA ALA A 19 -5.60 54.11 9.86
C ALA A 19 -6.93 53.39 10.17
N ALA A 20 -7.38 52.57 9.22
CA ALA A 20 -8.40 51.55 9.45
C ALA A 20 -7.71 50.25 9.90
N ARG A 21 -8.06 49.78 11.10
CA ARG A 21 -7.59 48.52 11.71
C ARG A 21 -8.09 47.30 10.91
N PRO A 22 -7.26 46.27 10.66
CA PRO A 22 -7.78 45.00 10.16
C PRO A 22 -8.26 44.11 11.30
N ALA A 23 -9.49 43.61 11.17
CA ALA A 23 -10.13 42.67 12.06
C ALA A 23 -9.46 41.29 12.00
N GLN A 24 -9.09 40.76 13.17
CA GLN A 24 -8.67 39.37 13.36
C GLN A 24 -9.82 38.41 13.03
N ARG A 25 -9.72 37.70 11.90
CA ARG A 25 -10.62 36.59 11.57
C ARG A 25 -9.93 35.27 11.93
N ARG A 26 -10.19 34.76 13.14
CA ARG A 26 -9.82 33.40 13.56
C ARG A 26 -10.56 32.39 12.67
N ARG A 27 -9.87 31.73 11.73
CA ARG A 27 -10.39 30.55 11.03
C ARG A 27 -10.18 29.34 11.94
N ARG A 28 -11.30 28.78 12.44
CA ARG A 28 -11.34 27.45 13.06
C ARG A 28 -11.06 26.40 11.96
N VAL A 29 -9.97 25.67 12.10
CA VAL A 29 -9.73 24.43 11.35
C VAL A 29 -10.67 23.38 11.93
N ARG A 30 -11.70 22.98 11.17
CA ARG A 30 -12.51 21.80 11.47
C ARG A 30 -11.83 20.61 10.78
N ALA A 31 -11.25 19.72 11.58
CA ALA A 31 -10.90 18.37 11.14
C ALA A 31 -12.20 17.64 10.78
N ALA A 32 -12.27 17.13 9.56
CA ALA A 32 -13.34 16.25 9.11
C ALA A 32 -13.10 14.86 9.72
N ALA A 33 -13.75 14.58 10.84
CA ALA A 33 -13.96 13.22 11.31
C ALA A 33 -15.22 12.69 10.59
N ALA A 34 -15.03 11.81 9.61
CA ALA A 34 -16.13 11.15 8.92
C ALA A 34 -16.71 10.06 9.83
N VAL A 35 -17.93 10.32 10.28
CA VAL A 35 -18.82 9.46 11.06
C VAL A 35 -19.67 8.66 10.08
N TRP A 36 -19.62 7.32 10.09
CA TRP A 36 -20.75 6.51 9.62
C TRP A 36 -20.91 5.25 10.50
N GLY A 37 -22.04 5.21 11.20
CA GLY A 37 -22.51 4.05 11.96
C GLY A 37 -23.34 3.12 11.08
N VAL A 38 -22.99 1.83 11.08
CA VAL A 38 -23.77 0.78 10.43
C VAL A 38 -24.79 0.24 11.44
N LYS A 39 -26.08 0.43 11.11
CA LYS A 39 -27.22 -0.19 11.80
C LYS A 39 -27.17 -1.71 11.58
N ARG A 40 -27.15 -2.47 12.69
CA ARG A 40 -27.41 -3.91 12.72
C ARG A 40 -28.86 -4.20 12.31
N ALA A 41 -29.04 -5.10 11.36
CA ALA A 41 -30.29 -5.84 11.15
C ALA A 41 -30.05 -7.30 11.58
N GLY A 42 -30.96 -7.85 12.37
CA GLY A 42 -30.86 -9.19 12.95
C GLY A 42 -31.88 -10.19 12.41
N ARG A 43 -31.68 -11.44 12.87
CA ARG A 43 -32.53 -12.65 12.75
C ARG A 43 -32.49 -13.32 11.36
N ALA A 44 -32.53 -14.65 11.22
CA ALA A 44 -33.04 -15.69 12.11
C ALA A 44 -32.26 -17.01 11.96
N ALA A 45 -32.22 -17.77 13.06
CA ALA A 45 -31.84 -19.18 13.09
C ALA A 45 -32.98 -20.05 12.58
N VAL A 46 -32.65 -21.10 11.81
CA VAL A 46 -33.54 -22.24 11.57
C VAL A 46 -32.75 -23.51 11.81
N SER A 47 -33.20 -24.27 12.81
CA SER A 47 -32.75 -25.63 13.12
C SER A 47 -33.67 -26.65 12.43
N CYS A 48 -33.08 -27.70 11.85
CA CYS A 48 -33.63 -29.05 11.68
C CYS A 48 -32.63 -29.82 10.79
N GLY A 49 -32.29 -31.08 10.98
CA GLY A 49 -32.72 -32.09 11.92
C GLY A 49 -31.72 -33.24 11.83
N ALA A 50 -31.54 -33.95 12.93
CA ALA A 50 -30.65 -35.09 13.04
C ALA A 50 -31.18 -36.29 12.25
N LEU A 51 -30.33 -36.92 11.44
CA LEU A 51 -30.49 -38.32 11.05
C LEU A 51 -29.29 -39.12 11.59
N ARG A 52 -29.57 -39.95 12.58
CA ARG A 52 -28.68 -41.01 13.06
C ARG A 52 -28.81 -42.20 12.10
N LEU A 53 -27.70 -42.66 11.55
CA LEU A 53 -27.60 -44.01 10.97
C LEU A 53 -26.59 -44.82 11.76
N PHE A 54 -27.06 -45.98 12.22
CA PHE A 54 -26.31 -46.98 12.97
C PHE A 54 -25.44 -47.83 12.02
N ALA A 55 -24.16 -47.89 12.37
CA ALA A 55 -23.15 -48.96 12.27
C ALA A 55 -23.32 -50.14 11.28
N LEU A 56 -22.19 -50.54 10.68
CA LEU A 56 -21.55 -51.86 10.86
C LEU A 56 -20.03 -51.75 10.53
N PRO A 57 -19.12 -52.39 11.29
CA PRO A 57 -17.68 -52.30 11.06
C PRO A 57 -17.20 -53.38 10.07
N VAL A 58 -16.42 -52.97 9.06
CA VAL A 58 -15.67 -53.87 8.17
C VAL A 58 -14.20 -53.88 8.63
N PRO A 59 -13.56 -55.05 8.81
CA PRO A 59 -12.16 -55.10 9.21
C PRO A 59 -11.26 -54.65 8.05
N VAL A 60 -10.59 -53.50 8.22
CA VAL A 60 -9.56 -53.02 7.28
C VAL A 60 -8.21 -53.57 7.74
N SER A 61 -7.63 -54.41 6.89
CA SER A 61 -6.28 -54.97 7.05
C SER A 61 -5.23 -53.85 7.04
N THR A 62 -4.51 -53.71 8.16
CA THR A 62 -3.38 -52.77 8.29
C THR A 62 -2.10 -53.44 7.81
N ALA A 63 -1.74 -53.23 6.55
CA ALA A 63 -0.36 -53.38 6.09
C ALA A 63 0.29 -51.97 6.02
N PRO A 64 1.48 -51.78 6.60
CA PRO A 64 2.17 -50.49 6.54
C PRO A 64 2.66 -50.24 5.11
N PHE A 65 2.07 -49.26 4.43
CA PHE A 65 2.62 -48.73 3.19
C PHE A 65 3.93 -47.98 3.52
N PRO A 66 5.02 -48.21 2.75
CA PRO A 66 6.24 -47.43 2.94
C PRO A 66 5.94 -45.96 2.64
N ALA A 67 6.32 -45.09 3.56
CA ALA A 67 6.24 -43.64 3.40
C ALA A 67 6.98 -43.25 2.12
N SER A 68 6.20 -42.89 1.09
CA SER A 68 6.73 -42.23 -0.10
C SER A 68 7.30 -40.89 0.36
N SER A 69 8.63 -40.80 0.34
CA SER A 69 9.37 -39.54 0.43
C SER A 69 8.99 -38.69 -0.78
N ALA A 70 7.86 -37.99 -0.69
CA ALA A 70 7.54 -36.92 -1.60
C ALA A 70 8.58 -35.81 -1.35
N ALA A 71 9.49 -35.63 -2.31
CA ALA A 71 10.30 -34.43 -2.39
C ALA A 71 9.36 -33.20 -2.28
N PRO A 72 9.77 -32.11 -1.62
CA PRO A 72 8.91 -30.94 -1.48
C PRO A 72 8.52 -30.46 -2.88
N VAL A 73 7.25 -30.62 -3.21
CA VAL A 73 6.68 -30.13 -4.46
C VAL A 73 6.80 -28.62 -4.41
N ALA A 74 7.57 -28.04 -5.33
CA ALA A 74 7.72 -26.60 -5.41
C ALA A 74 6.33 -25.94 -5.48
N PRO A 75 6.10 -24.83 -4.76
CA PRO A 75 4.79 -24.20 -4.71
C PRO A 75 4.34 -23.80 -6.13
N ALA A 76 3.05 -24.03 -6.43
CA ALA A 76 2.49 -23.67 -7.72
C ALA A 76 2.47 -22.13 -7.87
N ALA A 77 3.42 -21.61 -8.65
CA ALA A 77 3.51 -20.19 -8.98
C ALA A 77 2.44 -19.83 -10.02
N LEU A 78 1.75 -18.71 -9.81
CA LEU A 78 0.86 -18.09 -10.79
C LEU A 78 1.66 -17.36 -11.87
N LEU A 79 2.78 -16.76 -11.46
CA LEU A 79 3.75 -16.09 -12.34
C LEU A 79 5.15 -16.34 -11.81
N ARG A 80 6.10 -16.62 -12.70
CA ARG A 80 7.50 -16.80 -12.32
C ARG A 80 8.46 -16.26 -13.37
N LEU A 81 9.02 -15.08 -13.10
CA LEU A 81 9.97 -14.40 -13.98
C LEU A 81 11.29 -14.18 -13.22
N ARG A 82 12.38 -14.79 -13.72
CA ARG A 82 13.72 -14.70 -13.12
C ARG A 82 14.76 -14.46 -14.18
N ASP A 83 15.50 -13.37 -14.07
CA ASP A 83 16.66 -13.08 -14.90
C ASP A 83 17.76 -14.14 -14.70
N ASP A 84 18.52 -14.42 -15.75
CA ASP A 84 19.61 -15.41 -15.69
C ASP A 84 20.76 -14.96 -14.76
N SER A 85 20.85 -13.66 -14.48
CA SER A 85 21.80 -13.09 -13.52
C SER A 85 21.37 -13.19 -12.05
N PHE A 86 20.15 -13.67 -11.76
CA PHE A 86 19.71 -13.85 -10.38
C PHE A 86 20.36 -15.10 -9.75
N ASP A 87 21.19 -14.88 -8.73
CA ASP A 87 21.80 -15.98 -7.97
C ASP A 87 21.23 -16.04 -6.53
N PRO A 88 20.42 -17.06 -6.19
CA PRO A 88 19.84 -17.22 -4.86
C PRO A 88 20.89 -17.52 -3.77
N ASN A 89 22.16 -17.77 -4.10
CA ASN A 89 23.22 -17.96 -3.13
C ASN A 89 23.88 -16.65 -2.69
N HIS A 90 23.90 -15.63 -3.55
CA HIS A 90 24.48 -14.31 -3.27
C HIS A 90 23.42 -13.28 -2.83
N ARG A 91 22.58 -13.66 -1.86
CA ARG A 91 21.42 -12.85 -1.40
C ARG A 91 21.79 -11.45 -0.91
N ALA A 92 23.00 -11.25 -0.41
CA ALA A 92 23.48 -9.96 0.07
C ALA A 92 23.62 -8.90 -1.05
N ALA A 93 23.60 -9.32 -2.31
CA ALA A 93 23.60 -8.41 -3.47
C ALA A 93 22.20 -7.88 -3.82
N TYR A 94 21.14 -8.37 -3.16
CA TYR A 94 19.75 -8.09 -3.54
C TYR A 94 18.91 -7.56 -2.37
N ASN A 95 18.00 -6.65 -2.69
CA ASN A 95 16.86 -6.29 -1.85
C ASN A 95 15.66 -7.18 -2.22
N LEU A 96 14.94 -7.69 -1.22
CA LEU A 96 13.75 -8.50 -1.39
C LEU A 96 12.50 -7.72 -1.00
N TYR A 97 11.55 -7.59 -1.91
CA TYR A 97 10.28 -6.91 -1.70
C TYR A 97 9.14 -7.91 -1.79
N LEU A 98 8.26 -7.89 -0.79
CA LEU A 98 7.16 -8.82 -0.62
C LEU A 98 5.86 -8.02 -0.41
N ALA A 99 4.79 -8.41 -1.08
CA ALA A 99 3.45 -7.92 -0.82
C ALA A 99 2.53 -9.11 -0.53
N VAL A 100 1.90 -9.10 0.65
CA VAL A 100 1.05 -10.18 1.16
C VAL A 100 -0.35 -9.62 1.38
N GLY A 101 -1.34 -10.24 0.74
CA GLY A 101 -2.73 -9.78 0.82
C GLY A 101 -3.68 -10.66 0.01
N ALA A 102 -4.94 -10.73 0.42
CA ALA A 102 -6.02 -11.46 -0.28
C ALA A 102 -5.66 -12.91 -0.68
N GLY A 103 -4.89 -13.62 0.15
CA GLY A 103 -4.48 -15.00 -0.14
C GLY A 103 -3.40 -15.14 -1.21
N ARG A 104 -2.68 -14.06 -1.56
CA ARG A 104 -1.55 -14.09 -2.51
C ARG A 104 -0.28 -13.52 -1.88
N LEU A 105 0.86 -14.00 -2.36
CA LEU A 105 2.18 -13.40 -2.16
C LEU A 105 2.69 -12.95 -3.51
N ARG A 106 3.08 -11.68 -3.60
CA ARG A 106 3.86 -11.14 -4.71
C ARG A 106 5.27 -10.85 -4.21
N MET A 107 6.27 -11.25 -4.96
CA MET A 107 7.67 -11.12 -4.59
C MET A 107 8.45 -10.50 -5.74
N ALA A 108 9.31 -9.54 -5.43
CA ALA A 108 10.26 -8.97 -6.37
C ALA A 108 11.65 -8.86 -5.73
N ALA A 109 12.71 -9.01 -6.53
CA ALA A 109 14.07 -8.76 -6.05
C ALA A 109 14.79 -7.75 -6.94
N VAL A 110 15.48 -6.80 -6.29
CA VAL A 110 16.29 -5.76 -6.93
C VAL A 110 17.75 -6.02 -6.62
N GLU A 111 18.59 -6.08 -7.64
CA GLU A 111 20.03 -6.07 -7.45
C GLU A 111 20.52 -4.68 -7.07
N VAL A 112 21.27 -4.59 -5.97
CA VAL A 112 21.69 -3.32 -5.38
C VAL A 112 22.65 -2.56 -6.29
N ALA A 113 23.61 -3.26 -6.91
CA ALA A 113 24.65 -2.62 -7.73
C ALA A 113 24.09 -1.95 -8.99
N ARG A 114 23.08 -2.58 -9.63
CA ARG A 114 22.48 -2.09 -10.87
C ARG A 114 21.14 -1.37 -10.68
N GLN A 115 20.57 -1.40 -9.47
CA GLN A 115 19.20 -0.93 -9.19
C GLN A 115 18.19 -1.57 -10.17
N SER A 116 18.38 -2.86 -10.45
CA SER A 116 17.62 -3.59 -11.47
C SER A 116 16.75 -4.67 -10.86
N PHE A 117 15.46 -4.67 -11.20
CA PHE A 117 14.57 -5.78 -10.89
C PHE A 117 14.92 -7.00 -11.73
N VAL A 118 15.38 -8.05 -11.05
CA VAL A 118 15.84 -9.32 -11.66
C VAL A 118 14.89 -10.48 -11.38
N LEU A 119 13.92 -10.30 -10.50
CA LEU A 119 12.96 -11.33 -10.12
C LEU A 119 11.58 -10.71 -9.90
N LEU A 120 10.55 -11.38 -10.42
CA LEU A 120 9.14 -11.13 -10.13
C LEU A 120 8.40 -12.47 -10.10
N GLU A 121 7.76 -12.77 -8.97
CA GLU A 121 6.99 -13.99 -8.78
C GLU A 121 5.67 -13.71 -8.06
N ASP A 122 4.65 -14.51 -8.37
CA ASP A 122 3.33 -14.44 -7.76
C ASP A 122 2.87 -15.85 -7.37
N TYR A 123 2.40 -16.00 -6.15
CA TYR A 123 1.98 -17.28 -5.57
C TYR A 123 0.62 -17.13 -4.89
N ALA A 124 -0.22 -18.16 -5.02
CA ALA A 124 -1.33 -18.36 -4.10
C ALA A 124 -0.76 -18.83 -2.75
N LEU A 125 -1.22 -18.23 -1.65
CA LEU A 125 -0.79 -18.61 -0.31
C LEU A 125 -1.41 -19.96 0.07
N PRO A 126 -0.59 -20.96 0.46
CA PRO A 126 -1.10 -22.22 0.95
C PRO A 126 -1.75 -22.05 2.34
N PRO A 127 -2.49 -23.06 2.83
CA PRO A 127 -2.85 -23.15 4.24
C PRO A 127 -1.60 -23.03 5.12
N GLY A 128 -1.64 -22.14 6.11
CA GLY A 128 -0.48 -21.76 6.91
C GLY A 128 0.28 -20.53 6.41
N GLY A 129 -0.13 -19.94 5.29
CA GLY A 129 0.29 -18.61 4.84
C GLY A 129 1.74 -18.54 4.37
N LEU A 130 2.34 -17.36 4.59
CA LEU A 130 3.70 -17.08 4.13
C LEU A 130 4.78 -18.02 4.68
N PRO A 131 4.79 -18.39 5.99
CA PRO A 131 5.80 -19.30 6.52
C PRO A 131 5.83 -20.67 5.83
N THR A 132 4.66 -21.25 5.55
CA THR A 132 4.57 -22.54 4.81
C THR A 132 5.12 -22.40 3.40
N LEU A 133 4.76 -21.31 2.70
CA LEU A 133 5.27 -21.04 1.36
C LEU A 133 6.79 -20.84 1.37
N ALA A 134 7.31 -20.09 2.34
CA ALA A 134 8.73 -19.80 2.48
C ALA A 134 9.57 -21.06 2.76
N ALA A 135 9.04 -22.05 3.46
CA ALA A 135 9.70 -23.33 3.71
C ALA A 135 9.84 -24.19 2.44
N ALA A 136 8.87 -24.09 1.51
CA ALA A 136 8.89 -24.80 0.23
C ALA A 136 9.61 -24.03 -0.89
N HIS A 137 9.82 -22.73 -0.69
CA HIS A 137 10.42 -21.84 -1.67
C HIS A 137 11.95 -21.82 -1.56
N ASP A 138 12.65 -21.68 -2.70
CA ASP A 138 14.09 -21.86 -2.79
C ASP A 138 14.93 -20.76 -2.10
N CYS A 139 14.48 -19.49 -2.13
CA CYS A 139 15.21 -18.38 -1.51
C CYS A 139 14.44 -17.54 -0.47
N LEU A 140 13.11 -17.56 -0.46
CA LEU A 140 12.26 -16.72 0.40
C LEU A 140 12.53 -16.94 1.90
N GLY A 141 12.63 -18.20 2.35
CA GLY A 141 12.90 -18.52 3.75
C GLY A 141 14.37 -18.39 4.18
N ARG A 142 15.27 -17.94 3.30
CA ARG A 142 16.71 -17.87 3.59
C ARG A 142 17.10 -16.46 4.02
N ALA A 143 17.82 -16.35 5.14
CA ALA A 143 18.41 -15.09 5.60
C ALA A 143 19.57 -14.61 4.72
N GLY A 144 20.01 -13.36 4.92
CA GLY A 144 21.19 -12.78 4.26
C GLY A 144 20.91 -11.90 3.04
N TRP A 145 19.67 -11.44 2.88
CA TRP A 145 19.32 -10.38 1.93
C TRP A 145 19.86 -9.03 2.42
N HIS A 146 20.18 -8.11 1.50
CA HIS A 146 20.62 -6.76 1.85
C HIS A 146 19.54 -6.00 2.64
N ALA A 147 18.30 -6.02 2.13
CA ALA A 147 17.11 -5.53 2.83
C ALA A 147 15.90 -6.39 2.45
N VAL A 148 14.95 -6.53 3.37
CA VAL A 148 13.66 -7.21 3.12
C VAL A 148 12.51 -6.30 3.53
N ARG A 149 11.63 -5.96 2.60
CA ARG A 149 10.44 -5.14 2.87
C ARG A 149 9.20 -5.96 2.60
N LEU A 150 8.36 -6.09 3.61
CA LEU A 150 7.11 -6.84 3.53
C LEU A 150 5.94 -5.88 3.72
N ALA A 151 5.20 -5.62 2.65
CA ALA A 151 3.94 -4.91 2.68
C ALA A 151 2.77 -5.86 2.97
N THR A 152 1.95 -5.53 3.94
CA THR A 152 0.62 -6.11 4.10
C THR A 152 -0.41 -5.22 3.41
N THR A 153 -1.41 -5.83 2.77
CA THR A 153 -2.58 -5.08 2.29
C THR A 153 -3.66 -5.07 3.36
N GLY A 154 -4.66 -4.22 3.17
CA GLY A 154 -5.81 -4.14 4.06
C GLY A 154 -6.35 -2.74 4.21
N ARG A 155 -7.43 -2.67 4.99
CA ARG A 155 -8.12 -1.42 5.35
C ARG A 155 -7.81 -0.93 6.76
N ALA A 156 -7.13 -1.76 7.55
CA ALA A 156 -6.83 -1.47 8.94
C ALA A 156 -5.59 -0.56 9.05
N PHE A 157 -5.65 0.63 8.47
CA PHE A 157 -4.57 1.60 8.50
C PHE A 157 -5.09 3.03 8.57
N THR A 158 -4.24 3.94 9.05
CA THR A 158 -4.47 5.37 9.03
C THR A 158 -3.16 6.12 8.85
N LEU A 159 -3.22 7.23 8.12
CA LEU A 159 -2.08 8.13 7.91
C LEU A 159 -2.25 9.33 8.82
N LEU A 160 -1.28 9.53 9.71
CA LEU A 160 -1.26 10.67 10.62
C LEU A 160 -0.14 11.62 10.22
N PRO A 161 -0.36 12.94 10.19
CA PRO A 161 0.73 13.91 10.19
C PRO A 161 1.73 13.61 11.29
N GLY A 162 3.03 13.72 11.03
CA GLY A 162 4.07 13.41 12.01
C GLY A 162 3.89 14.18 13.32
N ALA A 163 3.47 15.44 13.23
CA ALA A 163 3.14 16.28 14.39
C ALA A 163 1.96 15.80 15.26
N LEU A 164 1.09 14.93 14.74
CA LEU A 164 -0.05 14.36 15.47
C LEU A 164 0.21 12.96 16.01
N PHE A 165 1.27 12.29 15.54
CA PHE A 165 1.61 10.95 15.98
C PHE A 165 2.30 10.98 17.35
N ARG A 166 1.91 10.07 18.23
CA ARG A 166 2.53 9.84 19.53
C ARG A 166 2.96 8.37 19.60
N PRO A 167 4.26 8.07 19.76
CA PRO A 167 4.72 6.70 19.94
C PRO A 167 4.01 6.03 21.12
N GLY A 168 3.52 4.80 20.93
CA GLY A 168 2.70 4.07 21.92
C GLY A 168 1.19 4.22 21.74
N ASP A 169 0.71 5.19 20.95
CA ASP A 169 -0.71 5.39 20.66
C ASP A 169 -1.17 4.67 19.37
N GLU A 170 -0.39 3.73 18.82
CA GLU A 170 -0.66 3.09 17.52
C GLU A 170 -2.04 2.42 17.49
N ALA A 171 -2.36 1.62 18.52
CA ALA A 171 -3.67 0.98 18.63
C ALA A 171 -4.78 2.03 18.81
N ALA A 172 -4.52 3.12 19.55
CA ALA A 172 -5.51 4.17 19.77
C ALA A 172 -5.84 4.92 18.48
N ALA A 173 -4.86 5.16 17.61
CA ALA A 173 -5.06 5.77 16.30
C ALA A 173 -6.00 4.93 15.40
N LEU A 174 -5.89 3.61 15.45
CA LEU A 174 -6.71 2.70 14.66
C LEU A 174 -8.14 2.54 15.18
N ARG A 175 -8.35 2.66 16.50
CA ARG A 175 -9.65 2.43 17.17
C ARG A 175 -10.83 3.25 16.66
N LEU A 176 -10.57 4.33 15.91
CA LEU A 176 -11.62 5.13 15.28
C LEU A 176 -12.38 4.37 14.19
N HIS A 177 -11.75 3.41 13.53
CA HIS A 177 -12.34 2.69 12.38
C HIS A 177 -12.03 1.19 12.36
N HIS A 178 -11.10 0.70 13.19
CA HIS A 178 -10.73 -0.71 13.26
C HIS A 178 -10.59 -1.18 14.71
N THR A 179 -11.01 -2.42 14.98
CA THR A 179 -10.78 -3.08 16.27
C THR A 179 -9.81 -4.24 16.04
N LEU A 180 -8.67 -4.21 16.71
CA LEU A 180 -7.63 -5.23 16.56
C LEU A 180 -8.17 -6.62 16.92
N GLY A 181 -7.95 -7.57 16.03
CA GLY A 181 -8.17 -8.98 16.30
C GLY A 181 -7.14 -9.57 17.27
N PRO A 182 -7.37 -10.78 17.82
CA PRO A 182 -6.46 -11.42 18.77
C PRO A 182 -5.10 -11.77 18.18
N ALA A 183 -5.01 -11.95 16.86
CA ALA A 183 -3.77 -12.23 16.14
C ALA A 183 -3.14 -10.97 15.54
N GLU A 184 -3.77 -9.80 15.66
CA GLU A 184 -3.28 -8.55 15.08
C GLU A 184 -2.51 -7.73 16.11
N ALA A 185 -1.50 -7.02 15.63
CA ALA A 185 -0.81 -5.97 16.37
C ALA A 185 -0.77 -4.68 15.54
N ALA A 186 -0.73 -3.54 16.24
CA ALA A 186 -0.59 -2.24 15.61
C ALA A 186 0.89 -1.88 15.43
N TYR A 187 1.21 -1.32 14.27
CA TYR A 187 2.55 -0.90 13.89
C TYR A 187 2.50 0.53 13.38
N ALA A 188 3.59 1.28 13.56
CA ALA A 188 3.77 2.61 12.99
C ALA A 188 5.05 2.67 12.16
N ARG A 189 4.96 3.33 11.00
CA ARG A 189 6.07 3.53 10.07
C ARG A 189 6.08 4.96 9.54
N PRO A 190 7.13 5.76 9.80
CA PRO A 190 7.26 7.07 9.19
C PRO A 190 7.46 6.92 7.68
N HIS A 191 6.91 7.85 6.91
CA HIS A 191 7.15 7.93 5.48
C HIS A 191 8.50 8.64 5.21
N PRO A 192 9.34 8.19 4.28
CA PRO A 192 10.69 8.74 4.08
C PRO A 192 10.71 10.18 3.56
N GLY A 193 9.72 10.59 2.76
CA GLY A 193 9.67 11.91 2.12
C GLY A 193 8.44 12.76 2.43
N LEU A 194 7.53 12.29 3.28
CA LEU A 194 6.30 13.00 3.63
C LEU A 194 6.26 13.07 5.16
N ASP A 195 5.81 14.20 5.73
CA ASP A 195 5.61 14.35 7.18
C ASP A 195 4.37 13.58 7.66
N LEU A 196 4.42 12.26 7.49
CA LEU A 196 3.35 11.32 7.73
C LEU A 196 3.89 10.06 8.42
N VAL A 197 3.07 9.50 9.30
CA VAL A 197 3.27 8.19 9.92
C VAL A 197 2.11 7.31 9.49
N ASN A 198 2.44 6.19 8.86
CA ASN A 198 1.50 5.14 8.52
C ASN A 198 1.34 4.22 9.72
N VAL A 199 0.17 4.25 10.35
CA VAL A 199 -0.20 3.38 11.45
C VAL A 199 -1.13 2.31 10.91
N PHE A 200 -0.82 1.04 11.09
CA PHE A 200 -1.58 -0.07 10.52
C PHE A 200 -1.61 -1.29 11.43
N ALA A 201 -2.66 -2.10 11.31
CA ALA A 201 -2.75 -3.41 11.91
C ALA A 201 -2.18 -4.47 10.95
N ALA A 202 -1.45 -5.43 11.49
CA ALA A 202 -1.00 -6.59 10.73
C ALA A 202 -0.98 -7.83 11.63
N ASP A 203 -0.97 -9.00 10.99
CA ASP A 203 -0.84 -10.28 11.69
C ASP A 203 0.51 -10.36 12.44
N ALA A 204 0.43 -10.58 13.76
CA ALA A 204 1.59 -10.64 14.64
C ALA A 204 2.46 -11.87 14.35
N GLY A 205 1.88 -12.95 13.83
CA GLY A 205 2.61 -14.14 13.37
C GLY A 205 3.45 -13.85 12.13
N LEU A 206 2.90 -13.11 11.17
CA LEU A 206 3.61 -12.64 9.98
C LEU A 206 4.77 -11.71 10.35
N ALA A 207 4.52 -10.76 11.26
CA ALA A 207 5.56 -9.88 11.78
C ALA A 207 6.66 -10.66 12.53
N GLY A 208 6.26 -11.63 13.36
CA GLY A 208 7.16 -12.51 14.08
C GLY A 208 8.00 -13.38 13.15
N TRP A 209 7.41 -13.92 12.08
CA TRP A 209 8.12 -14.67 11.04
C TRP A 209 9.14 -13.80 10.30
N LEU A 210 8.77 -12.57 9.94
CA LEU A 210 9.69 -11.64 9.27
C LEU A 210 10.90 -11.34 10.14
N ALA A 211 10.67 -11.05 11.42
CA ALA A 211 11.73 -10.79 12.40
C ALA A 211 12.59 -12.03 12.66
N ALA A 212 12.00 -13.22 12.77
CA ALA A 212 12.75 -14.46 13.02
C ALA A 212 13.60 -14.88 11.81
N THR A 213 13.07 -14.70 10.59
CA THR A 213 13.74 -15.14 9.35
C THR A 213 14.80 -14.15 8.88
N HIS A 214 14.49 -12.85 8.92
CA HIS A 214 15.32 -11.80 8.31
C HIS A 214 15.95 -10.85 9.33
N GLY A 215 15.55 -10.91 10.61
CA GLY A 215 16.15 -10.11 11.67
C GLY A 215 16.07 -8.61 11.36
N PRO A 216 17.18 -7.86 11.55
CA PRO A 216 17.17 -6.41 11.39
C PRO A 216 17.03 -5.93 9.94
N SER A 217 17.24 -6.78 8.94
CA SER A 217 17.03 -6.39 7.54
C SER A 217 15.55 -6.46 7.14
N GLY A 218 14.69 -7.07 7.96
CA GLY A 218 13.26 -7.20 7.73
C GLY A 218 12.45 -6.00 8.23
N GLN A 219 11.69 -5.38 7.34
CA GLN A 219 10.80 -4.26 7.65
C GLN A 219 9.36 -4.56 7.22
N LEU A 220 8.47 -4.65 8.21
CA LEU A 220 7.03 -4.73 7.97
C LEU A 220 6.46 -3.35 7.66
N LEU A 221 5.62 -3.27 6.63
CA LEU A 221 5.02 -2.06 6.08
C LEU A 221 3.55 -2.34 5.70
N HIS A 222 2.78 -1.29 5.49
CA HIS A 222 1.50 -1.37 4.78
C HIS A 222 1.73 -1.04 3.30
N HIS A 223 0.95 -1.61 2.37
CA HIS A 223 1.12 -1.38 0.93
C HIS A 223 1.02 0.11 0.55
N THR A 224 0.20 0.87 1.27
CA THR A 224 0.07 2.32 1.05
C THR A 224 1.37 3.08 1.30
N SER A 225 2.28 2.59 2.16
CA SER A 225 3.59 3.20 2.31
C SER A 225 4.38 3.12 1.01
N GLY A 226 4.44 1.94 0.38
CA GLY A 226 5.15 1.74 -0.88
C GLY A 226 4.52 2.56 -2.00
N LEU A 227 3.18 2.48 -2.13
CA LEU A 227 2.43 3.25 -3.10
C LEU A 227 2.70 4.76 -2.99
N LEU A 228 2.63 5.33 -1.79
CA LEU A 228 2.87 6.76 -1.57
C LEU A 228 4.32 7.15 -1.86
N ALA A 229 5.28 6.31 -1.50
CA ALA A 229 6.70 6.57 -1.78
C ALA A 229 6.97 6.60 -3.29
N GLY A 230 6.44 5.63 -4.03
CA GLY A 230 6.55 5.58 -5.49
C GLY A 230 5.85 6.74 -6.20
N LEU A 231 4.64 7.09 -5.76
CA LEU A 231 3.91 8.25 -6.29
C LEU A 231 4.65 9.56 -6.00
N ALA A 232 5.20 9.73 -4.79
CA ALA A 232 5.96 10.91 -4.43
C ALA A 232 7.26 11.03 -5.23
N HIS A 233 7.91 9.91 -5.53
CA HIS A 233 9.16 9.87 -6.30
C HIS A 233 8.97 10.27 -7.76
N GLN A 234 7.87 9.85 -8.39
CA GLN A 234 7.61 10.11 -9.83
C GLN A 234 6.88 11.42 -10.11
N ARG A 235 6.62 12.21 -9.07
CA ARG A 235 5.82 13.43 -9.19
C ARG A 235 6.71 14.63 -9.36
N ASP A 236 6.44 15.40 -10.41
CA ASP A 236 7.11 16.68 -10.62
C ASP A 236 6.77 17.68 -9.51
N ALA A 237 7.74 18.52 -9.18
CA ALA A 237 7.55 19.63 -8.26
C ALA A 237 6.47 20.59 -8.79
N GLY A 238 5.41 20.81 -8.00
CA GLY A 238 4.31 21.69 -8.39
C GLY A 238 3.30 21.06 -9.36
N ALA A 239 3.37 19.75 -9.63
CA ALA A 239 2.38 19.05 -10.43
C ALA A 239 0.95 19.32 -9.91
N PRO A 240 -0.03 19.51 -10.81
CA PRO A 240 -1.40 19.80 -10.43
C PRO A 240 -1.98 18.70 -9.57
N ARG A 241 -3.11 18.97 -8.91
CA ARG A 241 -3.81 17.95 -8.14
C ARG A 241 -4.22 16.80 -9.05
N GLN A 242 -4.00 15.56 -8.61
CA GLN A 242 -4.25 14.37 -9.42
C GLN A 242 -4.81 13.24 -8.56
N LEU A 243 -5.72 12.46 -9.14
CA LEU A 243 -6.28 11.25 -8.54
C LEU A 243 -5.55 10.02 -9.06
N TYR A 244 -5.18 9.15 -8.13
CA TYR A 244 -4.53 7.89 -8.41
C TYR A 244 -5.39 6.76 -7.87
N LEU A 245 -5.48 5.69 -8.65
CA LEU A 245 -6.26 4.51 -8.36
C LEU A 245 -5.36 3.29 -8.48
N CYS A 246 -5.25 2.50 -7.42
CA CYS A 246 -4.49 1.26 -7.42
C CYS A 246 -5.42 0.09 -7.06
N LEU A 247 -5.58 -0.85 -8.00
CA LEU A 247 -6.40 -2.05 -7.84
C LEU A 247 -5.59 -3.21 -7.27
N GLY A 248 -6.03 -3.72 -6.13
CA GLY A 248 -5.72 -5.05 -5.63
C GLY A 248 -6.79 -6.07 -6.05
N ALA A 249 -6.73 -7.27 -5.48
CA ALA A 249 -7.66 -8.35 -5.84
C ALA A 249 -9.11 -8.09 -5.41
N GLN A 250 -9.32 -7.49 -4.24
CA GLN A 250 -10.64 -7.16 -3.67
C GLN A 250 -10.64 -5.79 -2.97
N GLU A 251 -9.59 -5.02 -3.18
CA GLU A 251 -9.36 -3.75 -2.51
C GLU A 251 -8.91 -2.69 -3.52
N LEU A 252 -9.49 -1.51 -3.40
CA LEU A 252 -9.22 -0.34 -4.20
C LEU A 252 -8.54 0.70 -3.33
N THR A 253 -7.35 1.13 -3.70
CA THR A 253 -6.68 2.25 -3.03
C THR A 253 -6.86 3.51 -3.87
N LEU A 254 -7.45 4.55 -3.28
CA LEU A 254 -7.57 5.87 -3.90
C LEU A 254 -6.64 6.85 -3.19
N VAL A 255 -5.85 7.57 -3.97
CA VAL A 255 -4.91 8.58 -3.47
C VAL A 255 -5.11 9.88 -4.23
N VAL A 256 -5.23 11.00 -3.52
CA VAL A 256 -5.19 12.34 -4.12
C VAL A 256 -3.98 13.07 -3.60
N LEU A 257 -3.07 13.40 -4.51
CA LEU A 257 -1.94 14.28 -4.23
C LEU A 257 -2.24 15.66 -4.80
N GLY A 258 -2.02 16.69 -4.00
CA GLY A 258 -1.98 18.07 -4.45
C GLY A 258 -0.53 18.55 -4.68
N PRO A 259 -0.33 19.79 -5.14
CA PRO A 259 0.99 20.34 -5.48
C PRO A 259 2.06 20.26 -4.37
N GLN A 260 1.63 20.26 -3.10
CA GLN A 260 2.53 20.39 -1.94
C GLN A 260 2.42 19.22 -0.95
N GLN A 261 1.36 18.41 -1.01
CA GLN A 261 1.09 17.40 0.00
C GLN A 261 0.09 16.34 -0.45
N LEU A 262 0.10 15.22 0.27
CA LEU A 262 -1.01 14.27 0.30
C LEU A 262 -2.28 14.98 0.80
N GLN A 263 -3.37 14.83 0.05
CA GLN A 263 -4.70 15.33 0.42
C GLN A 263 -5.62 14.20 0.88
N TYR A 264 -5.48 13.02 0.27
CA TYR A 264 -6.33 11.87 0.57
C TYR A 264 -5.60 10.56 0.26
N CYS A 265 -5.75 9.56 1.12
CA CYS A 265 -5.42 8.17 0.82
C CYS A 265 -6.33 7.27 1.65
N ASN A 266 -7.05 6.37 0.99
CA ASN A 266 -7.89 5.39 1.66
C ASN A 266 -8.01 4.10 0.83
N VAL A 267 -8.38 3.01 1.50
CA VAL A 267 -8.58 1.69 0.89
C VAL A 267 -10.03 1.27 1.09
N PHE A 268 -10.68 0.88 -0.01
CA PHE A 268 -12.08 0.46 -0.05
C PHE A 268 -12.19 -1.00 -0.49
N PRO A 269 -13.07 -1.79 0.13
CA PRO A 269 -13.40 -3.10 -0.42
C PRO A 269 -14.25 -2.90 -1.67
N PHE A 270 -14.07 -3.74 -2.68
CA PHE A 270 -14.97 -3.76 -3.83
C PHE A 270 -15.26 -5.20 -4.24
N THR A 271 -16.44 -5.43 -4.82
CA THR A 271 -16.81 -6.72 -5.41
C THR A 271 -17.07 -6.58 -6.91
N THR A 272 -17.58 -5.43 -7.34
CA THR A 272 -17.91 -5.19 -8.76
C THR A 272 -17.21 -3.97 -9.33
N ALA A 273 -17.28 -3.81 -10.66
CA ALA A 273 -16.74 -2.63 -11.33
C ALA A 273 -17.51 -1.35 -10.94
N GLU A 274 -18.80 -1.47 -10.67
CA GLU A 274 -19.66 -0.38 -10.23
C GLU A 274 -19.25 0.13 -8.85
N ASP A 275 -18.81 -0.74 -7.93
CA ASP A 275 -18.26 -0.32 -6.63
C ASP A 275 -17.01 0.55 -6.82
N VAL A 276 -16.11 0.15 -7.72
CA VAL A 276 -14.88 0.91 -8.01
C VAL A 276 -15.22 2.29 -8.57
N LEU A 277 -16.14 2.36 -9.54
CA LEU A 277 -16.63 3.62 -10.07
C LEU A 277 -17.27 4.47 -8.97
N TYR A 278 -18.12 3.88 -8.13
CA TYR A 278 -18.81 4.57 -7.04
C TYR A 278 -17.81 5.25 -6.10
N TYR A 279 -16.83 4.51 -5.58
CA TYR A 279 -15.83 5.10 -4.68
C TYR A 279 -14.97 6.15 -5.37
N THR A 280 -14.62 5.94 -6.64
CA THR A 280 -13.85 6.92 -7.42
C THR A 280 -14.61 8.23 -7.53
N VAL A 281 -15.87 8.19 -7.97
CA VAL A 281 -16.72 9.39 -8.12
C VAL A 281 -17.01 10.02 -6.76
N LEU A 282 -17.24 9.21 -5.71
CA LEU A 282 -17.43 9.71 -4.34
C LEU A 282 -16.24 10.55 -3.88
N VAL A 283 -15.02 10.01 -4.01
CA VAL A 283 -13.79 10.73 -3.63
C VAL A 283 -13.59 11.98 -4.48
N MET A 284 -13.91 11.91 -5.78
CA MET A 284 -13.87 13.10 -6.64
C MET A 284 -14.83 14.19 -6.14
N GLN A 285 -16.07 13.83 -5.81
CA GLN A 285 -17.06 14.78 -5.30
C GLN A 285 -16.66 15.37 -3.94
N GLU A 286 -16.21 14.55 -3.00
CA GLU A 286 -15.79 14.98 -1.65
C GLU A 286 -14.63 15.98 -1.70
N LEU A 287 -13.72 15.82 -2.65
CA LEU A 287 -12.55 16.69 -2.81
C LEU A 287 -12.74 17.79 -3.87
N GLY A 288 -13.92 17.85 -4.49
CA GLY A 288 -14.22 18.80 -5.55
C GLY A 288 -13.30 18.67 -6.77
N LEU A 289 -12.97 17.44 -7.16
CA LEU A 289 -12.33 17.11 -8.44
C LEU A 289 -13.40 17.09 -9.54
N ASN A 290 -13.04 17.60 -10.71
CA ASN A 290 -13.90 17.64 -11.89
C ASN A 290 -13.61 16.41 -12.78
N PRO A 291 -14.57 15.50 -12.97
CA PRO A 291 -14.38 14.31 -13.81
C PRO A 291 -14.08 14.61 -15.28
N ASP A 292 -14.42 15.80 -15.78
CA ASP A 292 -14.15 16.20 -17.17
C ASP A 292 -12.75 16.79 -17.37
N GLN A 293 -12.08 17.22 -16.29
CA GLN A 293 -10.82 17.98 -16.36
C GLN A 293 -9.68 17.27 -15.61
N ASP A 294 -9.94 16.84 -14.38
CA ASP A 294 -8.93 16.22 -13.53
C ASP A 294 -8.60 14.80 -14.02
N GLU A 295 -7.31 14.48 -13.99
CA GLU A 295 -6.80 13.22 -14.50
C GLU A 295 -6.84 12.12 -13.44
N LEU A 296 -7.23 10.93 -13.87
CA LEU A 296 -7.19 9.69 -13.12
C LEU A 296 -6.12 8.76 -13.71
N THR A 297 -5.09 8.45 -12.91
CA THR A 297 -4.09 7.44 -13.28
C THR A 297 -4.36 6.13 -12.55
N VAL A 298 -4.34 5.03 -13.30
CA VAL A 298 -4.73 3.69 -12.82
C VAL A 298 -3.54 2.73 -12.84
N TRP A 299 -3.36 2.01 -11.74
CA TRP A 299 -2.47 0.84 -11.59
C TRP A 299 -3.24 -0.36 -11.06
N GLY A 300 -2.62 -1.53 -11.18
CA GLY A 300 -3.17 -2.81 -10.71
C GLY A 300 -3.52 -3.74 -11.86
N GLU A 301 -4.10 -4.89 -11.52
CA GLU A 301 -4.47 -5.94 -12.48
C GLU A 301 -5.71 -5.53 -13.28
N LEU A 302 -5.50 -4.72 -14.33
CA LEU A 302 -6.55 -4.21 -15.19
C LEU A 302 -6.10 -4.25 -16.65
N THR A 303 -6.96 -4.66 -17.56
CA THR A 303 -6.66 -4.61 -19.00
C THR A 303 -7.45 -3.50 -19.69
N HIS A 304 -6.98 -3.05 -20.86
CA HIS A 304 -7.61 -1.94 -21.61
C HIS A 304 -9.03 -2.29 -22.09
N ASP A 305 -9.28 -3.58 -22.33
CA ASP A 305 -10.55 -4.18 -22.75
C ASP A 305 -11.44 -4.58 -21.57
N SER A 306 -11.01 -4.33 -20.33
CA SER A 306 -11.82 -4.63 -19.16
C SER A 306 -13.06 -3.74 -19.08
N ALA A 307 -14.18 -4.35 -18.67
CA ALA A 307 -15.43 -3.63 -18.43
C ALA A 307 -15.26 -2.47 -17.44
N LEU A 308 -14.39 -2.64 -16.43
CA LEU A 308 -14.07 -1.60 -15.46
C LEU A 308 -13.36 -0.40 -16.11
N PHE A 309 -12.37 -0.61 -16.98
CA PHE A 309 -11.70 0.50 -17.64
C PHE A 309 -12.65 1.27 -18.57
N THR A 310 -13.48 0.56 -19.33
CA THR A 310 -14.55 1.20 -20.13
C THR A 310 -15.52 1.99 -19.26
N LEU A 311 -15.94 1.41 -18.14
CA LEU A 311 -16.85 2.04 -17.20
C LEU A 311 -16.24 3.33 -16.63
N LEU A 312 -14.97 3.31 -16.20
CA LEU A 312 -14.27 4.51 -15.71
C LEU A 312 -14.22 5.61 -16.77
N ARG A 313 -13.90 5.28 -18.03
CA ARG A 313 -13.83 6.26 -19.13
C ARG A 313 -15.17 6.88 -19.52
N ASN A 314 -16.29 6.23 -19.19
CA ASN A 314 -17.61 6.78 -19.42
C ASN A 314 -17.95 7.92 -18.44
N TYR A 315 -17.33 7.94 -17.27
CA TYR A 315 -17.61 8.91 -16.20
C TYR A 315 -16.46 9.89 -15.95
N VAL A 316 -15.22 9.47 -16.16
CA VAL A 316 -14.02 10.30 -16.02
C VAL A 316 -13.39 10.45 -17.40
N ARG A 317 -13.25 11.68 -17.87
CA ARG A 317 -12.80 11.95 -19.25
C ARG A 317 -11.33 11.56 -19.45
N ASN A 318 -10.49 11.84 -18.45
CA ASN A 318 -9.04 11.72 -18.53
C ASN A 318 -8.54 10.54 -17.69
N VAL A 319 -8.75 9.32 -18.18
CA VAL A 319 -8.22 8.09 -17.55
C VAL A 319 -7.00 7.58 -18.33
N ARG A 320 -5.89 7.34 -17.62
CA ARG A 320 -4.69 6.71 -18.18
C ARG A 320 -4.15 5.61 -17.28
N PHE A 321 -3.40 4.69 -17.87
CA PHE A 321 -2.58 3.74 -17.12
C PHE A 321 -1.29 4.43 -16.66
N GLY A 322 -0.86 4.13 -15.44
CA GLY A 322 0.39 4.65 -14.92
C GLY A 322 1.58 3.76 -15.32
N PRO A 323 2.78 4.34 -15.49
CA PRO A 323 3.97 3.58 -15.81
C PRO A 323 4.51 2.84 -14.58
N ARG A 324 5.54 2.01 -14.80
CA ARG A 324 6.38 1.49 -13.70
C ARG A 324 7.12 2.64 -13.02
N PRO A 325 7.60 2.43 -11.78
CA PRO A 325 8.43 3.44 -11.16
C PRO A 325 9.69 3.81 -11.95
N TYR A 326 9.93 5.12 -12.04
CA TYR A 326 11.10 5.71 -12.68
C TYR A 326 12.39 5.44 -11.88
N ASP A 327 13.53 5.75 -12.50
CA ASP A 327 14.88 5.62 -11.92
C ASP A 327 15.28 4.19 -11.49
N LEU A 328 14.54 3.18 -11.97
CA LEU A 328 14.80 1.77 -11.74
C LEU A 328 14.97 1.05 -13.07
N LEU A 329 15.88 0.06 -13.09
CA LEU A 329 16.04 -0.84 -14.22
C LEU A 329 15.17 -2.08 -14.03
N TYR A 330 14.75 -2.68 -15.14
CA TYR A 330 13.94 -3.89 -15.14
C TYR A 330 14.56 -4.88 -16.12
N SER A 331 14.71 -6.14 -15.68
CA SER A 331 15.11 -7.23 -16.58
C SER A 331 14.13 -7.34 -17.75
N TYR A 332 14.66 -7.73 -18.91
CA TYR A 332 13.87 -7.97 -20.12
C TYR A 332 12.74 -8.98 -19.89
N ARG A 333 12.91 -9.93 -18.95
CA ARG A 333 11.88 -10.92 -18.62
C ARG A 333 10.63 -10.30 -18.00
N LEU A 334 10.76 -9.15 -17.32
CA LEU A 334 9.62 -8.44 -16.75
C LEU A 334 8.77 -7.73 -17.83
N ASN A 335 9.23 -7.65 -19.09
CA ASN A 335 8.44 -7.07 -20.18
C ASN A 335 7.24 -7.95 -20.58
N GLU A 336 7.14 -9.17 -20.06
CA GLU A 336 5.96 -10.04 -20.20
C GLU A 336 4.74 -9.51 -19.42
N VAL A 337 4.94 -8.57 -18.49
CA VAL A 337 3.88 -7.98 -17.65
C VAL A 337 3.65 -6.52 -18.03
N PHE A 338 2.39 -6.07 -18.03
CA PHE A 338 2.08 -4.66 -18.26
C PHE A 338 2.72 -3.72 -17.23
N GLU A 339 3.05 -2.50 -17.67
CA GLU A 339 3.76 -1.51 -16.85
C GLU A 339 2.97 -1.03 -15.63
N HIS A 340 1.65 -0.97 -15.74
CA HIS A 340 0.78 -0.51 -14.66
C HIS A 340 0.51 -1.57 -13.59
N HIS A 341 1.06 -2.78 -13.73
CA HIS A 341 0.96 -3.84 -12.71
C HIS A 341 2.11 -3.72 -11.69
N TYR A 342 1.88 -4.24 -10.48
CA TYR A 342 2.90 -4.36 -9.41
C TYR A 342 3.57 -3.04 -8.98
N PHE A 343 2.94 -1.90 -9.24
CA PHE A 343 3.50 -0.59 -8.91
C PHE A 343 3.79 -0.43 -7.42
N ASP A 344 2.85 -0.84 -6.57
CA ASP A 344 2.99 -0.81 -5.10
C ASP A 344 4.15 -1.67 -4.60
N LEU A 345 4.32 -2.87 -5.18
CA LEU A 345 5.41 -3.79 -4.89
C LEU A 345 6.77 -3.20 -5.30
N PHE A 346 6.89 -2.66 -6.52
CA PHE A 346 8.13 -2.06 -6.99
C PHE A 346 8.48 -0.79 -6.22
N SER A 347 7.46 -0.02 -5.82
CA SER A 347 7.63 1.22 -5.07
C SER A 347 8.11 1.02 -3.63
N LEU A 348 8.07 -0.21 -3.12
CA LEU A 348 8.77 -0.55 -1.86
C LEU A 348 10.25 -0.20 -1.91
N HIS A 349 10.84 -0.05 -3.10
CA HIS A 349 12.22 0.39 -3.27
C HIS A 349 12.51 1.76 -2.63
N PHE A 350 11.56 2.70 -2.64
CA PHE A 350 11.77 4.09 -2.21
C PHE A 350 11.53 4.35 -0.72
N ILE A 351 11.21 3.30 0.05
CA ILE A 351 11.20 3.33 1.53
C ILE A 351 12.62 3.15 2.05
#